data_AF-U4LAI7-F1
#
_entry.id   AF-U4LAI7-F1
#
_cell.length_a   1.000
_cell.length_b   1.000
_cell.length_c   1.000
_cell.angle_alpha   90.00
_cell.angle_beta   90.00
_cell.angle_gamma   90.00
#
_symmetry.space_group_name_H-M   'P 1'
#
loop_
_entity.id
_entity.type
_entity.pdbx_description
1 polymer ?
#
loop_
_entity_poly.entity_id
_entity_poly.type
_entity_poly.pdbx_seq_one_letter_code
_entity_poly.pdbx_strand_id
1 'polypeptide(L)'
;MVYDARAAVVFPNGKTKDLAMSTGELFVTSGTSSELWIVVAADTNYDINAGTAAQKYSFKGVDPADKVEGTISSVQKIPYASLLKQHVQDYSALYDQASIILPDPVSSVKKPTDQIVKDYDINKGDPFLEGLLFDYGRYLLIASSRSNSLPPNLQGKWAIGLTNPWGADYHININIQMGLWGAEALGLGSTLDGTWEWMTKTLIPRGKETAKLIYGVTEGWVAFNELNIFGHTAMKGKDYPGGSKWADYNTANVWMMQHVWDHFSYTGNQSWYSTVGFPLLSSTAQFHLEQLVLDRHTNDNSLVVNPCNSPEQSISTFGCSIHQQQITELFNNILKGPSLSRSLESRIKTALKSLDSGIRVGRYGQIQEWKLDLDDPNDQHRHLSHLYGWYPGYVIPRNLSQAVQTTLIHRGWGKWTDANSGWEKLWRSIAWAGLNNATNAHYELRFAIQENFAGNLFSVYDPKGSIFQADANWAWKAAVLEMFLRDRDWKFGAQGERTVVLAPAVPESWYGAEVKGIRIRGGGQVSFRVDAKGKIQGFEQKGVVKGVRFVDGAGNKVA
;
A
#
# COMPACT_ATOMS: atom_id res chain seq x y z
N MET A 1 6.49 -27.78 -2.41
CA MET A 1 5.02 -27.65 -2.33
C MET A 1 4.44 -28.60 -3.35
N VAL A 2 3.29 -29.24 -3.06
CA VAL A 2 2.47 -29.88 -4.08
C VAL A 2 1.29 -28.96 -4.41
N TYR A 3 0.77 -29.06 -5.63
CA TYR A 3 -0.41 -28.33 -6.07
C TYR A 3 -1.35 -29.28 -6.81
N ASP A 4 -2.64 -28.96 -6.81
CA ASP A 4 -3.66 -29.62 -7.60
C ASP A 4 -4.55 -28.55 -8.24
N ALA A 5 -4.92 -28.75 -9.50
CA ALA A 5 -5.78 -27.85 -10.25
C ALA A 5 -6.71 -28.68 -11.13
N ARG A 6 -8.02 -28.43 -11.00
CA ARG A 6 -9.06 -29.17 -11.71
C ARG A 6 -10.03 -28.21 -12.37
N ALA A 7 -10.58 -28.66 -13.49
CA ALA A 7 -11.67 -27.98 -14.16
C ALA A 7 -12.81 -28.97 -14.42
N ALA A 8 -14.05 -28.49 -14.32
CA ALA A 8 -15.25 -29.23 -14.68
C ALA A 8 -16.11 -28.41 -15.65
N VAL A 9 -16.66 -29.09 -16.65
CA VAL A 9 -17.65 -28.51 -17.57
C VAL A 9 -19.04 -28.88 -17.09
N VAL A 10 -19.89 -27.88 -16.93
CA VAL A 10 -21.25 -28.05 -16.43
C VAL A 10 -22.24 -27.54 -17.46
N PHE A 11 -23.24 -28.38 -17.76
CA PHE A 11 -24.35 -28.01 -18.64
C PHE A 11 -25.60 -27.68 -17.82
N PRO A 12 -26.34 -26.60 -18.14
CA PRO A 12 -27.57 -26.23 -17.43
C PRO A 12 -28.60 -27.36 -17.34
N ASN A 13 -28.66 -28.21 -18.36
CA ASN A 13 -29.63 -29.31 -18.48
C ASN A 13 -29.11 -30.65 -17.93
N GLY A 14 -27.92 -30.67 -17.30
CA GLY A 14 -27.29 -31.90 -16.80
C GLY A 14 -26.88 -32.91 -17.88
N LYS A 15 -26.84 -32.48 -19.16
CA LYS A 15 -26.49 -33.33 -20.31
C LYS A 15 -24.98 -33.59 -20.37
N THR A 16 -24.48 -34.55 -19.61
CA THR A 16 -23.08 -35.01 -19.67
C THR A 16 -22.72 -35.76 -20.95
N LYS A 17 -23.71 -36.05 -21.83
CA LYS A 17 -23.52 -36.75 -23.11
C LYS A 17 -22.76 -35.94 -24.17
N ASP A 18 -22.54 -34.64 -23.91
CA ASP A 18 -21.86 -33.73 -24.82
C ASP A 18 -20.34 -33.60 -24.49
N LEU A 19 -19.76 -34.55 -23.74
CA LEU A 19 -18.33 -34.58 -23.39
C LEU A 19 -17.62 -35.78 -23.98
N ALA A 20 -16.44 -35.56 -24.55
CA ALA A 20 -15.47 -36.61 -24.90
C ALA A 20 -14.14 -36.33 -24.22
N MET A 21 -13.44 -37.36 -23.77
CA MET A 21 -12.13 -37.25 -23.14
C MET A 21 -11.06 -37.93 -24.00
N SER A 22 -9.92 -37.28 -24.15
CA SER A 22 -8.66 -37.89 -24.60
C SER A 22 -7.61 -37.76 -23.49
N THR A 23 -6.42 -38.31 -23.70
CA THR A 23 -5.31 -38.13 -22.76
C THR A 23 -4.93 -36.65 -22.67
N GLY A 24 -5.29 -36.01 -21.54
CA GLY A 24 -4.93 -34.63 -21.25
C GLY A 24 -5.90 -33.57 -21.79
N GLU A 25 -6.98 -33.96 -22.48
CA GLU A 25 -7.94 -33.01 -23.05
C GLU A 25 -9.40 -33.43 -22.83
N LEU A 26 -10.26 -32.44 -22.63
CA LEU A 26 -11.71 -32.60 -22.53
C LEU A 26 -12.36 -31.79 -23.66
N PHE A 27 -13.14 -32.47 -24.51
CA PHE A 27 -13.85 -31.88 -25.63
C PHE A 27 -15.33 -31.72 -25.31
N VAL A 28 -15.88 -30.56 -25.63
CA VAL A 28 -17.33 -30.38 -25.78
C VAL A 28 -17.69 -30.80 -27.19
N THR A 29 -18.41 -31.91 -27.33
CA THR A 29 -18.84 -32.41 -28.65
C THR A 29 -19.99 -31.56 -29.19
N SER A 30 -20.30 -31.69 -30.48
CA SER A 30 -21.43 -31.01 -31.13
C SER A 30 -22.77 -31.53 -30.58
N GLY A 31 -23.09 -31.07 -29.37
CA GLY A 31 -24.26 -31.45 -28.60
C GLY A 31 -25.43 -30.51 -28.81
N THR A 32 -26.53 -30.82 -28.13
CA THR A 32 -27.76 -30.00 -28.14
C THR A 32 -27.75 -28.85 -27.14
N SER A 33 -26.63 -28.66 -26.44
CA SER A 33 -26.48 -27.65 -25.39
C SER A 33 -26.08 -26.30 -25.98
N SER A 34 -26.90 -25.27 -25.76
CA SER A 34 -26.65 -23.90 -26.22
C SER A 34 -25.77 -23.07 -25.27
N GLU A 35 -25.57 -23.56 -24.05
CA GLU A 35 -24.83 -22.88 -22.99
C GLU A 35 -24.09 -23.91 -22.13
N LEU A 36 -22.95 -23.51 -21.58
CA LEU A 36 -22.15 -24.26 -20.60
C LEU A 36 -21.41 -23.27 -19.70
N TRP A 37 -20.93 -23.75 -18.55
CA TRP A 37 -19.94 -23.03 -17.75
C TRP A 37 -18.80 -23.95 -17.33
N ILE A 38 -17.64 -23.34 -17.09
CA ILE A 38 -16.43 -24.01 -16.62
C ILE A 38 -16.20 -23.60 -15.17
N VAL A 39 -16.10 -24.58 -14.28
CA VAL A 39 -15.69 -24.39 -12.89
C VAL A 39 -14.21 -24.75 -12.80
N VAL A 40 -13.38 -23.85 -12.29
CA VAL A 40 -11.95 -24.10 -12.06
C VAL A 40 -11.66 -23.93 -10.57
N ALA A 41 -10.96 -24.89 -9.99
CA ALA A 41 -10.45 -24.81 -8.63
C ALA A 41 -8.99 -25.25 -8.62
N ALA A 42 -8.16 -24.56 -7.85
CA ALA A 42 -6.76 -24.90 -7.66
C ALA A 42 -6.34 -24.59 -6.23
N ASP A 43 -5.45 -25.39 -5.69
CA ASP A 43 -4.88 -25.18 -4.37
C ASP A 43 -3.47 -25.79 -4.27
N THR A 44 -2.77 -25.45 -3.19
CA THR A 44 -1.48 -26.04 -2.83
C THR A 44 -1.55 -26.64 -1.44
N ASN A 45 -0.56 -27.44 -1.06
CA ASN A 45 -0.41 -27.83 0.35
C ASN A 45 0.26 -26.75 1.21
N TYR A 46 0.22 -25.47 0.83
CA TYR A 46 0.72 -24.40 1.68
C TYR A 46 -0.13 -24.28 2.95
N ASP A 47 0.51 -24.30 4.12
CA ASP A 47 -0.13 -24.02 5.40
C ASP A 47 0.73 -23.06 6.21
N ILE A 48 0.21 -21.84 6.40
CA ILE A 48 0.86 -20.79 7.19
C ILE A 48 1.12 -21.23 8.64
N ASN A 49 0.29 -22.12 9.20
CA ASN A 49 0.44 -22.61 10.58
C ASN A 49 1.58 -23.64 10.71
N ALA A 50 2.03 -24.22 9.59
CA ALA A 50 3.21 -25.10 9.54
C ALA A 50 4.53 -24.30 9.42
N GLY A 51 4.47 -22.97 9.48
CA GLY A 51 5.61 -22.05 9.50
C GLY A 51 6.30 -21.89 10.86
N THR A 52 6.26 -22.90 11.74
CA THR A 52 6.80 -22.81 13.10
C THR A 52 8.11 -23.60 13.26
N ALA A 53 8.92 -23.26 14.26
CA ALA A 53 10.13 -24.01 14.59
C ALA A 53 9.87 -25.51 14.85
N ALA A 54 8.75 -25.85 15.50
CA ALA A 54 8.33 -27.23 15.76
C ALA A 54 8.09 -28.02 14.46
N GLN A 55 7.55 -27.36 13.44
CA GLN A 55 7.33 -27.91 12.10
C GLN A 55 8.52 -27.66 11.16
N LYS A 56 9.68 -27.25 11.70
CA LYS A 56 10.91 -26.92 10.96
C LYS A 56 10.68 -25.92 9.82
N TYR A 57 9.76 -24.98 10.03
CA TYR A 57 9.39 -23.97 9.03
C TYR A 57 9.01 -24.58 7.67
N SER A 58 8.26 -25.68 7.68
CA SER A 58 7.95 -26.42 6.45
C SER A 58 6.95 -25.69 5.56
N PHE A 59 5.99 -24.97 6.18
CA PHE A 59 4.80 -24.40 5.52
C PHE A 59 3.99 -25.41 4.70
N LYS A 60 4.12 -26.71 5.02
CA LYS A 60 3.46 -27.80 4.30
C LYS A 60 2.35 -28.39 5.17
N GLY A 61 1.12 -28.26 4.68
CA GLY A 61 -0.05 -28.97 5.16
C GLY A 61 -0.35 -30.24 4.36
N VAL A 62 -1.62 -30.62 4.37
CA VAL A 62 -2.18 -31.81 3.70
C VAL A 62 -2.19 -31.62 2.18
N ASP A 63 -2.08 -32.73 1.44
CA ASP A 63 -2.25 -32.76 -0.01
C ASP A 63 -3.59 -32.09 -0.44
N PRO A 64 -3.58 -31.16 -1.41
CA PRO A 64 -4.77 -30.41 -1.78
C PRO A 64 -5.80 -31.20 -2.59
N ALA A 65 -5.48 -32.39 -3.12
CA ALA A 65 -6.29 -33.10 -4.11
C ALA A 65 -7.76 -33.30 -3.67
N ASP A 66 -7.98 -33.79 -2.44
CA ASP A 66 -9.34 -34.04 -1.93
C ASP A 66 -10.13 -32.74 -1.73
N LYS A 67 -9.45 -31.66 -1.32
CA LYS A 67 -10.07 -30.34 -1.12
C LYS A 67 -10.48 -29.72 -2.46
N VAL A 68 -9.62 -29.80 -3.47
CA VAL A 68 -9.89 -29.29 -4.82
C VAL A 68 -11.03 -30.08 -5.45
N GLU A 69 -11.02 -31.41 -5.36
CA GLU A 69 -12.10 -32.27 -5.85
C GLU A 69 -13.43 -31.96 -5.16
N GLY A 70 -13.43 -31.87 -3.82
CA GLY A 70 -14.63 -31.53 -3.06
C GLY A 70 -15.20 -30.16 -3.42
N THR A 71 -14.34 -29.18 -3.73
CA THR A 71 -14.74 -27.85 -4.19
C THR A 71 -15.43 -27.94 -5.55
N ILE A 72 -14.82 -28.59 -6.54
CA ILE A 72 -15.43 -28.80 -7.86
C ILE A 72 -16.77 -29.54 -7.73
N SER A 73 -16.76 -30.65 -6.99
CA SER A 73 -17.91 -31.54 -6.82
C SER A 73 -19.11 -30.88 -6.13
N SER A 74 -18.87 -29.89 -5.27
CA SER A 74 -19.93 -29.10 -4.62
C SER A 74 -20.40 -27.96 -5.50
N VAL A 75 -19.49 -27.17 -6.09
CA VAL A 75 -19.82 -25.98 -6.88
C VAL A 75 -20.57 -26.33 -8.17
N GLN A 76 -20.23 -27.45 -8.83
CA GLN A 76 -20.90 -27.87 -10.07
C GLN A 76 -22.41 -28.15 -9.91
N LYS A 77 -22.88 -28.36 -8.67
CA LYS A 77 -24.30 -28.61 -8.34
C LYS A 77 -25.09 -27.30 -8.13
N ILE A 78 -24.40 -26.17 -8.07
CA ILE A 78 -25.00 -24.86 -7.83
C ILE A 78 -25.32 -24.21 -9.19
N PRO A 79 -26.55 -23.71 -9.41
CA PRO A 79 -26.88 -22.99 -10.64
C PRO A 79 -25.99 -21.75 -10.84
N TYR A 80 -25.54 -21.51 -12.07
CA TYR A 80 -24.70 -20.36 -12.42
C TYR A 80 -25.26 -19.03 -11.91
N ALA A 81 -26.56 -18.79 -12.09
CA ALA A 81 -27.21 -17.55 -11.63
C ALA A 81 -27.06 -17.32 -10.11
N SER A 82 -27.06 -18.39 -9.31
CA SER A 82 -26.82 -18.31 -7.86
C SER A 82 -25.37 -18.00 -7.54
N LEU A 83 -24.41 -18.63 -8.25
CA LEU A 83 -22.98 -18.34 -8.11
C LEU A 83 -22.67 -16.88 -8.48
N LEU A 84 -23.21 -16.39 -9.59
CA LEU A 84 -23.05 -15.01 -10.03
C LEU A 84 -23.63 -14.03 -9.01
N LYS A 85 -24.84 -14.30 -8.49
CA LYS A 85 -25.46 -13.46 -7.46
C LYS A 85 -24.59 -13.40 -6.20
N GLN A 86 -24.08 -14.53 -5.74
CA GLN A 86 -23.22 -14.59 -4.55
C GLN A 86 -21.90 -13.83 -4.79
N HIS A 87 -21.28 -14.01 -5.95
CA HIS A 87 -20.07 -13.29 -6.34
C HIS A 87 -20.29 -11.76 -6.36
N VAL A 88 -21.35 -11.30 -7.02
CA VAL A 88 -21.66 -9.86 -7.12
C VAL A 88 -21.94 -9.29 -5.73
N GLN A 89 -22.70 -10.00 -4.89
CA GLN A 89 -22.98 -9.56 -3.51
C GLN A 89 -21.71 -9.44 -2.67
N ASP A 90 -20.81 -10.43 -2.76
CA ASP A 90 -19.52 -10.41 -2.06
C ASP A 90 -18.62 -9.26 -2.52
N TYR A 91 -18.47 -9.08 -3.83
CA TYR A 91 -17.63 -8.04 -4.41
C TYR A 91 -18.17 -6.63 -4.13
N SER A 92 -19.48 -6.40 -4.38
CA SER A 92 -20.13 -5.10 -4.15
C SER A 92 -20.11 -4.67 -2.69
N ALA A 93 -20.15 -5.61 -1.74
CA ALA A 93 -20.03 -5.30 -0.31
C ALA A 93 -18.71 -4.58 0.04
N LEU A 94 -17.64 -4.78 -0.75
CA LEU A 94 -16.37 -4.05 -0.63
C LEU A 94 -16.31 -2.85 -1.57
N TYR A 95 -16.67 -3.04 -2.84
CA TYR A 95 -16.54 -2.02 -3.87
C TYR A 95 -17.49 -0.82 -3.67
N ASP A 96 -18.66 -1.01 -3.08
CA ASP A 96 -19.64 0.08 -2.89
C ASP A 96 -19.40 0.90 -1.60
N GLN A 97 -18.39 0.55 -0.79
CA GLN A 97 -18.09 1.24 0.47
C GLN A 97 -17.73 2.73 0.27
N ALA A 98 -17.10 3.05 -0.86
CA ALA A 98 -16.67 4.41 -1.20
C ALA A 98 -16.66 4.61 -2.71
N SER A 99 -16.81 5.85 -3.18
CA SER A 99 -16.63 6.20 -4.59
C SER A 99 -16.14 7.63 -4.79
N ILE A 100 -15.37 7.84 -5.85
CA ILE A 100 -14.99 9.14 -6.39
C ILE A 100 -15.31 9.08 -7.88
N ILE A 101 -16.37 9.77 -8.29
CA ILE A 101 -16.84 9.77 -9.67
C ILE A 101 -16.35 11.07 -10.31
N LEU A 102 -15.49 10.95 -11.32
CA LEU A 102 -15.00 12.07 -12.11
C LEU A 102 -15.93 12.35 -13.31
N PRO A 103 -15.96 13.58 -13.85
CA PRO A 103 -16.79 13.90 -15.02
C PRO A 103 -16.32 13.14 -16.27
N ASP A 104 -17.19 13.00 -17.28
CA ASP A 104 -16.84 12.46 -18.60
C ASP A 104 -17.22 13.47 -19.71
N PRO A 105 -16.47 14.58 -19.84
CA PRO A 105 -16.85 15.68 -20.72
C PRO A 105 -16.78 15.32 -22.22
N VAL A 106 -16.02 14.28 -22.57
CA VAL A 106 -15.80 13.84 -23.96
C VAL A 106 -16.49 12.50 -24.29
N SER A 107 -17.32 11.98 -23.37
CA SER A 107 -18.02 10.70 -23.53
C SER A 107 -17.10 9.51 -23.81
N SER A 108 -15.92 9.48 -23.16
CA SER A 108 -14.93 8.42 -23.29
C SER A 108 -15.47 7.06 -22.88
N VAL A 109 -16.49 6.99 -22.02
CA VAL A 109 -17.20 5.74 -21.68
C VAL A 109 -17.72 4.96 -22.90
N LYS A 110 -17.91 5.61 -24.05
CA LYS A 110 -18.38 4.98 -25.30
C LYS A 110 -17.27 4.34 -26.13
N LYS A 111 -16.00 4.48 -25.74
CA LYS A 111 -14.84 3.94 -26.47
C LYS A 111 -14.28 2.70 -25.76
N PRO A 112 -13.66 1.76 -26.49
CA PRO A 112 -12.83 0.72 -25.89
C PRO A 112 -11.69 1.33 -25.06
N THR A 113 -11.43 0.77 -23.87
CA THR A 113 -10.44 1.30 -22.91
C THR A 113 -9.03 1.41 -23.51
N ASP A 114 -8.60 0.43 -24.30
CA ASP A 114 -7.31 0.42 -24.97
C ASP A 114 -7.16 1.60 -25.94
N GLN A 115 -8.24 2.00 -26.60
CA GLN A 115 -8.26 3.18 -27.47
C GLN A 115 -8.23 4.48 -26.67
N ILE A 116 -8.89 4.54 -25.51
CA ILE A 116 -8.81 5.72 -24.61
C ILE A 116 -7.37 5.91 -24.11
N VAL A 117 -6.70 4.83 -23.67
CA VAL A 117 -5.29 4.87 -23.24
C VAL A 117 -4.38 5.29 -24.40
N LYS A 118 -4.60 4.74 -25.59
CA LYS A 118 -3.80 5.07 -26.78
C LYS A 118 -3.95 6.53 -27.23
N ASP A 119 -5.15 7.08 -27.12
CA ASP A 119 -5.47 8.46 -27.51
C ASP A 119 -5.15 9.48 -26.40
N TYR A 120 -4.66 9.02 -25.24
CA TYR A 120 -4.43 9.86 -24.10
C TYR A 120 -3.34 10.90 -24.37
N ASP A 121 -3.70 12.17 -24.25
CA ASP A 121 -2.79 13.32 -24.42
C ASP A 121 -2.58 13.97 -23.06
N ILE A 122 -1.34 13.92 -22.55
CA ILE A 122 -0.98 14.50 -21.25
C ILE A 122 -1.41 15.96 -21.11
N ASN A 123 -1.45 16.75 -22.18
CA ASN A 123 -1.83 18.16 -22.10
C ASN A 123 -3.34 18.37 -21.93
N LYS A 124 -4.15 17.41 -22.39
CA LYS A 124 -5.62 17.45 -22.32
C LYS A 124 -6.17 16.67 -21.12
N GLY A 125 -5.56 15.53 -20.81
CA GLY A 125 -6.10 14.57 -19.85
C GLY A 125 -7.37 13.88 -20.34
N ASP A 126 -7.87 12.95 -19.54
CA ASP A 126 -9.19 12.31 -19.73
C ASP A 126 -9.74 11.92 -18.36
N PRO A 127 -10.61 12.76 -17.75
CA PRO A 127 -11.13 12.51 -16.41
C PRO A 127 -11.89 11.18 -16.27
N PHE A 128 -12.46 10.63 -17.36
CA PHE A 128 -13.08 9.31 -17.31
C PHE A 128 -12.03 8.21 -17.12
N LEU A 129 -10.94 8.23 -17.90
CA LEU A 129 -9.85 7.25 -17.74
C LEU A 129 -9.17 7.38 -16.37
N GLU A 130 -8.95 8.62 -15.92
CA GLU A 130 -8.33 8.91 -14.62
C GLU A 130 -9.20 8.39 -13.45
N GLY A 131 -10.53 8.47 -13.59
CA GLY A 131 -11.49 7.87 -12.64
C GLY A 131 -11.55 6.35 -12.75
N LEU A 132 -11.50 5.80 -13.96
CA LEU A 132 -11.46 4.36 -14.20
C LEU A 132 -10.23 3.71 -13.55
N LEU A 133 -9.07 4.38 -13.58
CA LEU A 133 -7.86 3.91 -12.89
C LEU A 133 -7.96 3.96 -11.36
N PHE A 134 -8.71 4.91 -10.80
CA PHE A 134 -9.04 4.92 -9.37
C PHE A 134 -9.84 3.68 -8.98
N ASP A 135 -10.89 3.38 -9.75
CA ASP A 135 -11.71 2.19 -9.53
C ASP A 135 -10.94 0.90 -9.79
N TYR A 136 -10.05 0.89 -10.77
CA TYR A 136 -9.22 -0.27 -11.08
C TYR A 136 -8.20 -0.56 -9.97
N GLY A 137 -7.58 0.47 -9.38
CA GLY A 137 -6.72 0.31 -8.20
C GLY A 137 -7.44 -0.31 -7.00
N ARG A 138 -8.73 0.03 -6.80
CA ARG A 138 -9.60 -0.58 -5.78
C ARG A 138 -9.95 -2.02 -6.14
N TYR A 139 -10.36 -2.25 -7.39
CA TYR A 139 -10.64 -3.58 -7.93
C TYR A 139 -9.45 -4.53 -7.74
N LEU A 140 -8.24 -4.11 -8.11
CA LEU A 140 -7.06 -4.95 -8.01
C LEU A 140 -6.79 -5.33 -6.55
N LEU A 141 -6.87 -4.40 -5.61
CA LEU A 141 -6.69 -4.73 -4.19
C LEU A 141 -7.74 -5.74 -3.70
N ILE A 142 -9.03 -5.53 -4.01
CA ILE A 142 -10.11 -6.48 -3.68
C ILE A 142 -9.83 -7.85 -4.30
N ALA A 143 -9.40 -7.88 -5.56
CA ALA A 143 -9.19 -9.12 -6.28
C ALA A 143 -7.93 -9.87 -5.82
N SER A 144 -6.89 -9.19 -5.34
CA SER A 144 -5.63 -9.81 -4.91
C SER A 144 -5.46 -9.99 -3.41
N SER A 145 -6.31 -9.38 -2.58
CA SER A 145 -6.17 -9.38 -1.12
C SER A 145 -7.52 -9.59 -0.43
N ARG A 146 -7.73 -10.79 0.12
CA ARG A 146 -8.95 -11.16 0.86
C ARG A 146 -8.55 -11.75 2.21
N SER A 147 -9.52 -11.84 3.13
CA SER A 147 -9.26 -12.27 4.51
C SER A 147 -8.71 -13.70 4.64
N ASN A 148 -8.89 -14.53 3.61
CA ASN A 148 -8.39 -15.90 3.52
C ASN A 148 -7.26 -16.06 2.49
N SER A 149 -6.59 -14.97 2.10
CA SER A 149 -5.45 -15.00 1.19
C SER A 149 -4.16 -14.53 1.87
N LEU A 150 -3.04 -14.81 1.23
CA LEU A 150 -1.81 -14.05 1.50
C LEU A 150 -1.99 -12.59 1.07
N PRO A 151 -1.16 -11.66 1.57
CA PRO A 151 -1.13 -10.29 1.05
C PRO A 151 -0.82 -10.28 -0.46
N PRO A 152 -1.18 -9.20 -1.17
CA PRO A 152 -0.88 -9.07 -2.57
C PRO A 152 0.63 -8.87 -2.73
N ASN A 153 1.27 -9.56 -3.68
CA ASN A 153 2.70 -9.41 -3.95
C ASN A 153 2.96 -8.28 -4.97
N LEU A 154 4.18 -8.11 -5.46
CA LEU A 154 4.51 -7.09 -6.48
C LEU A 154 3.57 -7.07 -7.72
N GLN A 155 2.96 -8.22 -8.07
CA GLN A 155 2.02 -8.35 -9.18
C GLN A 155 0.59 -8.68 -8.71
N GLY A 156 0.27 -8.40 -7.44
CA GLY A 156 -0.97 -8.78 -6.78
C GLY A 156 -1.09 -10.28 -6.60
N LYS A 157 -1.53 -10.95 -7.66
CA LYS A 157 -1.57 -12.41 -7.82
C LYS A 157 -1.50 -12.85 -9.29
N TRP A 158 -1.24 -11.91 -10.21
CA TRP A 158 -1.28 -12.12 -11.65
C TRP A 158 0.15 -12.17 -12.19
N ALA A 159 0.61 -13.35 -12.56
CA ALA A 159 1.95 -13.56 -13.06
C ALA A 159 1.92 -14.46 -14.30
N ILE A 160 2.93 -14.33 -15.16
CA ILE A 160 3.10 -15.19 -16.33
C ILE A 160 4.41 -15.97 -16.22
N GLY A 161 4.31 -17.29 -16.31
CA GLY A 161 5.47 -18.19 -16.24
C GLY A 161 5.94 -18.52 -14.81
N LEU A 162 7.10 -19.17 -14.74
CA LEU A 162 7.67 -19.71 -13.50
C LEU A 162 8.63 -18.74 -12.79
N THR A 163 9.10 -17.72 -13.50
CA THR A 163 10.01 -16.70 -13.01
C THR A 163 9.46 -15.33 -13.36
N ASN A 164 9.44 -14.42 -12.38
CA ASN A 164 8.92 -13.07 -12.56
C ASN A 164 9.96 -12.04 -12.12
N PRO A 165 9.93 -10.82 -12.69
CA PRO A 165 10.78 -9.71 -12.24
C PRO A 165 10.71 -9.52 -10.71
N TRP A 166 11.88 -9.41 -10.07
CA TRP A 166 12.03 -9.36 -8.60
C TRP A 166 11.32 -10.51 -7.86
N GLY A 167 11.15 -11.67 -8.52
CA GLY A 167 10.46 -12.82 -7.97
C GLY A 167 8.95 -12.64 -7.77
N ALA A 168 8.37 -11.51 -8.21
CA ALA A 168 7.07 -11.04 -7.75
C ALA A 168 6.93 -11.18 -6.22
N ASP A 169 7.96 -10.76 -5.49
CA ASP A 169 8.07 -10.93 -4.05
C ASP A 169 7.25 -9.89 -3.27
N TYR A 170 7.47 -9.81 -1.95
CA TYR A 170 6.93 -8.75 -1.13
C TYR A 170 8.02 -7.71 -0.87
N HIS A 171 7.98 -6.64 -1.66
CA HIS A 171 8.91 -5.53 -1.56
C HIS A 171 8.35 -4.45 -0.63
N ILE A 172 8.90 -4.35 0.59
CA ILE A 172 8.42 -3.52 1.70
C ILE A 172 9.34 -2.32 2.01
N ASN A 173 10.00 -1.75 1.00
CA ASN A 173 10.64 -0.43 1.10
C ASN A 173 9.87 0.67 0.34
N ILE A 174 8.69 0.35 -0.22
CA ILE A 174 7.67 1.25 -0.79
C ILE A 174 6.50 0.46 -1.38
N ASN A 175 6.77 -0.60 -2.17
CA ASN A 175 5.81 -1.13 -3.16
C ASN A 175 4.54 -1.75 -2.55
N ILE A 176 4.70 -2.69 -1.61
CA ILE A 176 3.53 -3.29 -0.94
C ILE A 176 2.77 -2.23 -0.13
N GLN A 177 3.49 -1.26 0.46
CA GLN A 177 2.86 -0.17 1.20
C GLN A 177 1.96 0.68 0.30
N MET A 178 2.36 0.93 -0.97
CA MET A 178 1.50 1.58 -1.97
C MET A 178 0.20 0.80 -2.24
N GLY A 179 0.30 -0.53 -2.21
CA GLY A 179 -0.84 -1.45 -2.17
C GLY A 179 -1.87 -1.08 -1.12
N LEU A 180 -1.40 -0.86 0.10
CA LEU A 180 -2.22 -0.66 1.29
C LEU A 180 -2.61 0.80 1.53
N TRP A 181 -2.00 1.77 0.84
CA TRP A 181 -2.36 3.18 0.95
C TRP A 181 -3.82 3.43 0.60
N GLY A 182 -4.49 4.19 1.46
CA GLY A 182 -5.90 4.54 1.29
C GLY A 182 -6.88 3.39 1.50
N ALA A 183 -6.43 2.15 1.78
CA ALA A 183 -7.34 1.01 1.95
C ALA A 183 -8.39 1.26 3.04
N GLU A 184 -7.97 1.77 4.21
CA GLU A 184 -8.89 2.09 5.30
C GLU A 184 -9.87 3.22 4.96
N ALA A 185 -9.37 4.30 4.37
CA ALA A 185 -10.19 5.45 3.95
C ALA A 185 -11.22 5.08 2.88
N LEU A 186 -10.90 4.10 2.02
CA LEU A 186 -11.78 3.61 0.95
C LEU A 186 -12.68 2.44 1.39
N GLY A 187 -12.72 2.12 2.68
CA GLY A 187 -13.56 1.06 3.23
C GLY A 187 -13.07 -0.36 2.93
N LEU A 188 -11.83 -0.51 2.48
CA LEU A 188 -11.22 -1.78 2.09
C LEU A 188 -10.37 -2.41 3.20
N GLY A 189 -10.48 -1.97 4.45
CA GLY A 189 -9.63 -2.44 5.56
C GLY A 189 -9.64 -3.97 5.77
N SER A 190 -10.78 -4.64 5.54
CA SER A 190 -10.87 -6.11 5.63
C SER A 190 -10.10 -6.86 4.54
N THR A 191 -9.67 -6.18 3.48
CA THR A 191 -8.75 -6.76 2.50
C THR A 191 -7.35 -6.97 3.09
N LEU A 192 -7.04 -6.34 4.22
CA LEU A 192 -5.71 -6.40 4.86
C LEU A 192 -5.58 -7.53 5.90
N ASP A 193 -6.65 -8.26 6.21
CA ASP A 193 -6.64 -9.30 7.25
C ASP A 193 -5.56 -10.37 7.02
N GLY A 194 -5.40 -10.81 5.76
CA GLY A 194 -4.35 -11.74 5.36
C GLY A 194 -2.93 -11.18 5.54
N THR A 195 -2.76 -9.86 5.44
CA THR A 195 -1.48 -9.17 5.73
C THR A 195 -1.14 -9.27 7.21
N TRP A 196 -2.11 -9.05 8.10
CA TRP A 196 -1.93 -9.16 9.55
C TRP A 196 -1.59 -10.60 9.96
N GLU A 197 -2.30 -11.57 9.39
CA GLU A 197 -2.04 -12.99 9.64
C GLU A 197 -0.65 -13.40 9.13
N TRP A 198 -0.26 -12.97 7.92
CA TRP A 198 1.08 -13.21 7.39
C TRP A 198 2.18 -12.63 8.29
N MET A 199 2.06 -11.37 8.70
CA MET A 199 3.06 -10.77 9.60
C MET A 199 3.15 -11.50 10.93
N THR A 200 2.00 -11.80 11.56
CA THR A 200 1.97 -12.42 12.90
C THR A 200 2.45 -13.86 12.92
N LYS A 201 2.05 -14.67 11.93
CA LYS A 201 2.38 -16.11 11.87
C LYS A 201 3.69 -16.40 11.17
N THR A 202 4.11 -15.55 10.23
CA THR A 202 5.28 -15.81 9.38
C THR A 202 6.44 -14.88 9.70
N LEU A 203 6.23 -13.56 9.61
CA LEU A 203 7.33 -12.61 9.70
C LEU A 203 7.86 -12.42 11.12
N ILE A 204 6.99 -12.24 12.13
CA ILE A 204 7.45 -12.00 13.50
C ILE A 204 8.30 -13.15 14.04
N PRO A 205 7.88 -14.44 13.96
CA PRO A 205 8.70 -15.53 14.48
C PRO A 205 10.08 -15.60 13.81
N ARG A 206 10.13 -15.44 12.48
CA ARG A 206 11.39 -15.45 11.72
C ARG A 206 12.23 -14.21 11.97
N GLY A 207 11.60 -13.05 12.06
CA GLY A 207 12.26 -11.77 12.32
C GLY A 207 12.83 -11.65 13.73
N LYS A 208 12.28 -12.38 14.71
CA LYS A 208 12.89 -12.56 16.04
C LYS A 208 14.20 -13.33 15.95
N GLU A 209 14.25 -14.39 15.13
CA GLU A 209 15.50 -15.11 14.87
C GLU A 209 16.51 -14.21 14.17
N THR A 210 16.08 -13.46 13.15
CA THR A 210 16.92 -12.48 12.45
C THR A 210 17.46 -11.40 13.39
N ALA A 211 16.61 -10.82 14.25
CA ALA A 211 17.02 -9.82 15.23
C ALA A 211 18.10 -10.34 16.18
N LYS A 212 17.95 -11.58 16.67
CA LYS A 212 18.94 -12.23 17.52
C LYS A 212 20.24 -12.53 16.78
N LEU A 213 20.15 -13.08 15.57
CA LEU A 213 21.31 -13.53 14.79
C LEU A 213 22.17 -12.37 14.28
N ILE A 214 21.54 -11.30 13.77
CA ILE A 214 22.25 -10.17 13.16
C ILE A 214 22.63 -9.12 14.19
N TYR A 215 21.74 -8.83 15.14
CA TYR A 215 21.88 -7.67 16.03
C TYR A 215 22.06 -8.05 17.52
N GLY A 216 21.99 -9.33 17.87
CA GLY A 216 22.03 -9.77 19.27
C GLY A 216 20.80 -9.36 20.10
N VAL A 217 19.76 -8.84 19.46
CA VAL A 217 18.55 -8.34 20.13
C VAL A 217 17.60 -9.49 20.44
N THR A 218 17.09 -9.54 21.67
CA THR A 218 16.18 -10.60 22.13
C THR A 218 14.73 -10.14 22.31
N GLU A 219 14.47 -8.83 22.34
CA GLU A 219 13.13 -8.26 22.37
C GLU A 219 12.77 -7.68 21.00
N GLY A 220 11.61 -8.07 20.47
CA GLY A 220 11.13 -7.57 19.18
C GLY A 220 11.62 -8.36 17.96
N TRP A 221 11.35 -7.82 16.78
CA TRP A 221 11.64 -8.47 15.50
C TRP A 221 12.12 -7.45 14.46
N VAL A 222 12.79 -7.94 13.41
CA VAL A 222 13.24 -7.13 12.28
C VAL A 222 12.99 -7.85 10.95
N ALA A 223 12.81 -7.07 9.89
CA ALA A 223 12.81 -7.53 8.51
C ALA A 223 13.45 -6.45 7.63
N PHE A 224 13.89 -6.85 6.45
CA PHE A 224 14.45 -5.95 5.43
C PHE A 224 13.47 -5.81 4.25
N ASN A 225 13.91 -5.18 3.15
CA ASN A 225 13.02 -4.77 2.06
C ASN A 225 12.37 -5.91 1.29
N GLU A 226 12.98 -7.09 1.17
CA GLU A 226 12.48 -8.18 0.33
C GLU A 226 12.05 -9.40 1.15
N LEU A 227 10.78 -9.78 1.07
CA LEU A 227 10.20 -10.86 1.86
C LEU A 227 9.51 -11.90 0.97
N ASN A 228 9.15 -13.04 1.57
CA ASN A 228 8.41 -14.10 0.88
C ASN A 228 7.38 -14.79 1.79
N ILE A 229 6.61 -15.72 1.22
CA ILE A 229 5.58 -16.50 1.90
C ILE A 229 6.12 -17.50 2.94
N PHE A 230 7.45 -17.70 2.99
CA PHE A 230 8.16 -18.64 3.85
C PHE A 230 8.92 -17.95 4.99
N GLY A 231 8.75 -16.64 5.15
CA GLY A 231 9.35 -15.87 6.23
C GLY A 231 10.86 -15.66 6.09
N HIS A 232 11.31 -15.38 4.86
CA HIS A 232 12.57 -14.70 4.66
C HIS A 232 12.48 -13.28 5.24
N THR A 233 13.33 -12.98 6.23
CA THR A 233 13.36 -11.70 6.94
C THR A 233 14.78 -11.15 7.09
N ALA A 234 15.79 -11.83 6.53
CA ALA A 234 17.17 -11.39 6.56
C ALA A 234 17.49 -10.48 5.35
N MET A 235 18.65 -9.83 5.35
CA MET A 235 19.17 -9.15 4.17
C MET A 235 19.44 -10.18 3.05
N LYS A 236 19.17 -9.84 1.79
CA LYS A 236 19.66 -10.69 0.68
C LYS A 236 21.19 -10.71 0.71
N GLY A 237 21.72 -11.91 0.45
CA GLY A 237 23.15 -12.18 0.55
C GLY A 237 23.97 -11.62 -0.63
N LYS A 238 25.29 -11.79 -0.51
CA LYS A 238 26.32 -11.36 -1.48
C LYS A 238 26.12 -11.80 -2.93
N ASP A 239 25.27 -12.80 -3.17
CA ASP A 239 25.01 -13.35 -4.51
C ASP A 239 24.03 -12.47 -5.32
N TYR A 240 23.48 -11.41 -4.71
CA TYR A 240 22.61 -10.44 -5.37
C TYR A 240 23.34 -9.10 -5.63
N PRO A 241 23.23 -8.52 -6.84
CA PRO A 241 23.89 -7.27 -7.19
C PRO A 241 23.28 -6.07 -6.46
N GLY A 242 24.14 -5.18 -5.92
CA GLY A 242 23.75 -3.89 -5.34
C GLY A 242 23.93 -3.76 -3.81
N GLY A 243 24.19 -4.87 -3.09
CA GLY A 243 24.70 -4.83 -1.72
C GLY A 243 23.87 -3.98 -0.75
N SER A 244 24.52 -3.16 0.08
CA SER A 244 23.84 -2.35 1.10
C SER A 244 22.93 -1.25 0.54
N LYS A 245 23.03 -0.91 -0.75
CA LYS A 245 22.23 0.14 -1.42
C LYS A 245 20.72 -0.05 -1.25
N TRP A 246 20.28 -1.30 -1.15
CA TRP A 246 18.86 -1.65 -1.01
C TRP A 246 18.63 -2.67 0.10
N ALA A 247 19.61 -3.53 0.41
CA ALA A 247 19.46 -4.59 1.40
C ALA A 247 19.48 -4.08 2.85
N ASP A 248 20.21 -2.99 3.15
CA ASP A 248 20.43 -2.48 4.51
C ASP A 248 19.32 -1.50 4.96
N TYR A 249 18.08 -1.98 4.95
CA TYR A 249 16.89 -1.21 5.33
C TYR A 249 16.11 -1.89 6.47
N ASN A 250 16.62 -1.78 7.70
CA ASN A 250 16.07 -2.45 8.88
C ASN A 250 14.83 -1.78 9.50
N THR A 251 14.35 -0.65 8.95
CA THR A 251 13.06 -0.05 9.34
C THR A 251 11.91 -0.41 8.38
N ALA A 252 12.13 -1.36 7.46
CA ALA A 252 11.08 -1.88 6.57
C ALA A 252 9.86 -2.39 7.36
N ASN A 253 10.10 -3.09 8.48
CA ASN A 253 9.04 -3.53 9.39
C ASN A 253 8.29 -2.38 10.08
N VAL A 254 8.96 -1.25 10.33
CA VAL A 254 8.34 -0.05 10.92
C VAL A 254 7.36 0.58 9.95
N TRP A 255 7.68 0.62 8.66
CA TRP A 255 6.75 1.15 7.67
C TRP A 255 5.45 0.35 7.65
N MET A 256 5.53 -0.99 7.72
CA MET A 256 4.32 -1.82 7.78
C MET A 256 3.43 -1.49 8.99
N MET A 257 4.00 -1.01 10.09
CA MET A 257 3.26 -0.62 11.29
C MET A 257 2.42 0.64 11.13
N GLN A 258 2.74 1.49 10.15
CA GLN A 258 1.90 2.63 9.76
C GLN A 258 0.49 2.14 9.38
N HIS A 259 0.40 1.05 8.62
CA HIS A 259 -0.88 0.46 8.22
C HIS A 259 -1.63 -0.23 9.37
N VAL A 260 -0.90 -0.85 10.31
CA VAL A 260 -1.49 -1.44 11.53
C VAL A 260 -2.15 -0.36 12.38
N TRP A 261 -1.47 0.78 12.54
CA TRP A 261 -2.04 1.92 13.26
C TRP A 261 -3.20 2.58 12.50
N ASP A 262 -3.10 2.68 11.17
CA ASP A 262 -4.21 3.16 10.34
C ASP A 262 -5.46 2.29 10.55
N HIS A 263 -5.33 0.97 10.48
CA HIS A 263 -6.46 0.08 10.72
C HIS A 263 -7.16 0.37 12.06
N PHE A 264 -6.40 0.49 13.15
CA PHE A 264 -6.98 0.83 14.45
C PHE A 264 -7.59 2.23 14.46
N SER A 265 -6.89 3.26 13.97
CA SER A 265 -7.35 4.63 14.05
C SER A 265 -8.58 4.91 13.17
N TYR A 266 -8.79 4.16 12.08
CA TYR A 266 -9.99 4.25 11.25
C TYR A 266 -11.16 3.39 11.77
N THR A 267 -10.88 2.26 12.41
CA THR A 267 -11.94 1.34 12.90
C THR A 267 -12.35 1.60 14.35
N GLY A 268 -11.44 2.11 15.18
CA GLY A 268 -11.58 2.17 16.63
C GLY A 268 -11.69 0.80 17.31
N ASN A 269 -11.34 -0.30 16.61
CA ASN A 269 -11.57 -1.65 17.11
C ASN A 269 -10.58 -2.02 18.23
N GLN A 270 -11.02 -1.85 19.48
CA GLN A 270 -10.24 -2.10 20.69
C GLN A 270 -9.84 -3.58 20.85
N SER A 271 -10.72 -4.50 20.45
CA SER A 271 -10.46 -5.94 20.57
C SER A 271 -9.36 -6.36 19.59
N TRP A 272 -9.49 -5.96 18.32
CA TRP A 272 -8.46 -6.20 17.31
C TRP A 272 -7.13 -5.55 17.69
N TYR A 273 -7.17 -4.30 18.19
CA TYR A 273 -5.95 -3.62 18.58
C TYR A 273 -5.27 -4.33 19.75
N SER A 274 -5.99 -4.72 20.80
CA SER A 274 -5.36 -5.40 21.94
C SER A 274 -4.79 -6.78 21.59
N THR A 275 -5.41 -7.50 20.64
CA THR A 275 -5.04 -8.88 20.29
C THR A 275 -4.08 -9.01 19.11
N VAL A 276 -4.10 -8.08 18.16
CA VAL A 276 -3.32 -8.11 16.92
C VAL A 276 -2.47 -6.85 16.77
N GLY A 277 -3.10 -5.67 16.81
CA GLY A 277 -2.43 -4.40 16.48
C GLY A 277 -1.31 -4.01 17.45
N PHE A 278 -1.59 -4.00 18.75
CA PHE A 278 -0.63 -3.65 19.79
C PHE A 278 0.53 -4.65 19.88
N PRO A 279 0.33 -5.98 19.81
CA PRO A 279 1.45 -6.93 19.70
C PRO A 279 2.38 -6.66 18.50
N LEU A 280 1.82 -6.35 17.32
CA LEU A 280 2.60 -5.97 16.13
C LEU A 280 3.43 -4.69 16.38
N LEU A 281 2.77 -3.63 16.86
CA LEU A 281 3.39 -2.34 17.13
C LEU A 281 4.48 -2.42 18.22
N SER A 282 4.12 -2.98 19.38
CA SER A 282 5.01 -3.06 20.54
C SER A 282 6.22 -3.94 20.28
N SER A 283 6.05 -5.07 19.60
CA SER A 283 7.17 -5.95 19.25
C SER A 283 8.12 -5.27 18.27
N THR A 284 7.61 -4.48 17.32
CA THR A 284 8.45 -3.68 16.42
C THR A 284 9.22 -2.61 17.18
N ALA A 285 8.55 -1.89 18.10
CA ALA A 285 9.18 -0.84 18.90
C ALA A 285 10.27 -1.36 19.83
N GLN A 286 10.08 -2.54 20.43
CA GLN A 286 11.07 -3.17 21.29
C GLN A 286 12.41 -3.39 20.59
N PHE A 287 12.39 -3.88 19.34
CA PHE A 287 13.62 -4.07 18.56
C PHE A 287 14.33 -2.73 18.33
N HIS A 288 13.58 -1.72 17.88
CA HIS A 288 14.16 -0.41 17.57
C HIS A 288 14.66 0.35 18.80
N LEU A 289 14.03 0.16 19.97
CA LEU A 289 14.54 0.70 21.24
C LEU A 289 15.92 0.15 21.60
N GLU A 290 16.20 -1.12 21.28
CA GLU A 290 17.52 -1.76 21.52
C GLU A 290 18.55 -1.41 20.43
N GLN A 291 18.10 -0.97 19.25
CA GLN A 291 18.98 -0.63 18.12
C GLN A 291 19.37 0.85 18.04
N LEU A 292 18.64 1.73 18.71
CA LEU A 292 19.00 3.14 18.78
C LEU A 292 20.31 3.32 19.54
N VAL A 293 21.28 3.99 18.92
CA VAL A 293 22.59 4.27 19.51
C VAL A 293 22.83 5.76 19.59
N LEU A 294 23.67 6.19 20.54
CA LEU A 294 24.11 7.59 20.60
C LEU A 294 24.93 7.95 19.35
N ASP A 295 24.66 9.12 18.79
CA ASP A 295 25.49 9.71 17.74
C ASP A 295 26.86 10.10 18.30
N ARG A 296 27.86 9.24 18.03
CA ARG A 296 29.26 9.45 18.41
C ARG A 296 30.05 10.26 17.38
N HIS A 297 29.47 10.54 16.21
CA HIS A 297 30.13 11.31 15.17
C HIS A 297 29.98 12.81 15.46
N THR A 298 28.75 13.27 15.69
CA THR A 298 28.50 14.69 16.01
C THR A 298 28.63 14.99 17.50
N ASN A 299 28.49 13.97 18.36
CA ASN A 299 28.44 14.10 19.83
C ASN A 299 27.36 15.07 20.32
N ASP A 300 26.24 15.18 19.60
CA ASP A 300 25.08 16.01 19.95
C ASP A 300 24.13 15.37 20.98
N ASN A 301 24.49 14.19 21.50
CA ASN A 301 23.70 13.33 22.41
C ASN A 301 22.37 12.83 21.81
N SER A 302 22.18 12.91 20.49
CA SER A 302 21.01 12.33 19.85
C SER A 302 21.11 10.80 19.76
N LEU A 303 19.96 10.14 19.74
CA LEU A 303 19.82 8.73 19.36
C LEU A 303 19.57 8.64 17.86
N VAL A 304 20.29 7.74 17.20
CA VAL A 304 20.23 7.51 15.75
C VAL A 304 20.23 6.01 15.44
N VAL A 305 19.77 5.68 14.23
CA VAL A 305 19.94 4.34 13.64
C VAL A 305 21.30 4.30 12.93
N ASN A 306 22.08 3.25 13.19
CA ASN A 306 23.41 3.05 12.63
C ASN A 306 23.71 1.53 12.51
N PRO A 307 24.04 1.01 11.31
CA PRO A 307 24.05 1.71 10.03
C PRO A 307 22.64 2.03 9.55
N CYS A 308 22.53 2.91 8.55
CA CYS A 308 21.30 3.18 7.84
C CYS A 308 21.58 3.38 6.34
N ASN A 309 20.59 3.02 5.52
CA ASN A 309 20.50 3.38 4.11
C ASN A 309 19.19 4.15 3.87
N SER A 310 19.20 5.18 3.01
CA SER A 310 17.96 5.75 2.47
C SER A 310 17.62 4.98 1.19
N PRO A 311 16.58 4.13 1.17
CA PRO A 311 16.31 3.29 0.00
C PRO A 311 16.12 4.17 -1.25
N GLU A 312 16.74 3.88 -2.40
CA GLU A 312 17.84 2.94 -2.63
C GLU A 312 19.08 3.70 -3.06
N GLN A 313 19.58 4.56 -2.18
CA GLN A 313 20.74 5.39 -2.43
C GLN A 313 22.04 4.61 -2.19
N SER A 314 23.10 4.99 -2.90
CA SER A 314 24.42 4.36 -2.73
C SER A 314 25.07 4.65 -1.38
N ILE A 315 24.60 5.68 -0.65
CA ILE A 315 25.19 6.13 0.61
C ILE A 315 24.60 5.32 1.78
N SER A 316 25.45 4.52 2.43
CA SER A 316 25.21 3.97 3.77
C SER A 316 25.91 4.84 4.82
N THR A 317 25.18 5.22 5.87
CA THR A 317 25.67 6.14 6.91
C THR A 317 24.94 5.88 8.24
N PHE A 318 24.66 6.91 9.04
CA PHE A 318 23.84 6.88 10.25
C PHE A 318 22.78 8.00 10.23
N GLY A 319 21.70 7.84 11.00
CA GLY A 319 20.69 8.89 11.19
C GLY A 319 19.94 9.30 9.92
N CYS A 320 19.79 8.39 8.95
CA CYS A 320 19.04 8.62 7.71
C CYS A 320 17.60 9.04 8.03
N SER A 321 17.10 10.04 7.32
CA SER A 321 15.85 10.71 7.66
C SER A 321 14.65 9.77 7.68
N ILE A 322 14.53 8.84 6.73
CA ILE A 322 13.43 7.87 6.68
C ILE A 322 13.34 6.99 7.94
N HIS A 323 14.48 6.50 8.44
CA HIS A 323 14.54 5.62 9.62
C HIS A 323 14.05 6.37 10.86
N GLN A 324 14.55 7.59 11.05
CA GLN A 324 14.19 8.44 12.17
C GLN A 324 12.71 8.85 12.14
N GLN A 325 12.20 9.22 10.96
CA GLN A 325 10.80 9.59 10.77
C GLN A 325 9.86 8.42 11.07
N GLN A 326 10.19 7.22 10.58
CA GLN A 326 9.40 6.00 10.82
C GLN A 326 9.37 5.59 12.29
N ILE A 327 10.53 5.56 12.95
CA ILE A 327 10.61 5.23 14.38
C ILE A 327 9.89 6.28 15.23
N THR A 328 10.05 7.56 14.89
CA THR A 328 9.32 8.66 15.53
C THR A 328 7.81 8.44 15.42
N GLU A 329 7.31 8.11 14.22
CA GLU A 329 5.89 7.85 14.01
C GLU A 329 5.40 6.62 14.79
N LEU A 330 6.13 5.51 14.73
CA LEU A 330 5.82 4.28 15.48
C LEU A 330 5.65 4.56 16.97
N PHE A 331 6.62 5.26 17.56
CA PHE A 331 6.60 5.63 18.97
C PHE A 331 5.42 6.54 19.31
N ASN A 332 5.12 7.54 18.47
CA ASN A 332 3.94 8.39 18.66
C ASN A 332 2.63 7.60 18.58
N ASN A 333 2.52 6.66 17.62
CA ASN A 333 1.34 5.82 17.46
C ASN A 333 1.11 4.94 18.69
N ILE A 334 2.15 4.29 19.22
CA ILE A 334 2.06 3.46 20.43
C ILE A 334 1.65 4.28 21.65
N LEU A 335 2.20 5.49 21.83
CA LEU A 335 1.84 6.36 22.96
C LEU A 335 0.40 6.86 22.92
N LYS A 336 -0.20 6.96 21.72
CA LYS A 336 -1.64 7.27 21.54
C LYS A 336 -2.53 6.07 21.77
N GLY A 337 -2.01 4.86 21.62
CA GLY A 337 -2.76 3.63 21.67
C GLY A 337 -3.12 3.18 23.10
N PRO A 338 -4.21 2.41 23.25
CA PRO A 338 -4.52 1.73 24.51
C PRO A 338 -3.53 0.59 24.80
N SER A 339 -3.70 -0.13 25.91
CA SER A 339 -2.94 -1.36 26.24
C SER A 339 -1.43 -1.20 26.48
N LEU A 340 -0.90 0.02 26.48
CA LEU A 340 0.51 0.30 26.72
C LEU A 340 0.91 0.05 28.19
N SER A 341 1.98 -0.72 28.41
CA SER A 341 2.54 -0.91 29.74
C SER A 341 3.37 0.29 30.19
N ARG A 342 3.38 0.60 31.49
CA ARG A 342 4.17 1.72 32.06
C ARG A 342 5.68 1.62 31.74
N SER A 343 6.20 0.39 31.68
CA SER A 343 7.62 0.16 31.36
C SER A 343 7.94 0.55 29.91
N LEU A 344 7.15 0.05 28.95
CA LEU A 344 7.35 0.39 27.54
C LEU A 344 7.07 1.87 27.27
N GLU A 345 6.04 2.44 27.89
CA GLU A 345 5.74 3.87 27.83
C GLU A 345 6.95 4.73 28.26
N SER A 346 7.58 4.37 29.39
CA SER A 346 8.76 5.07 29.91
C SER A 346 9.95 4.98 28.97
N ARG A 347 10.24 3.79 28.43
CA ARG A 347 11.32 3.57 27.43
C ARG A 347 11.08 4.42 26.18
N ILE A 348 9.88 4.39 25.62
CA ILE A 348 9.53 5.17 24.43
C ILE A 348 9.63 6.67 24.68
N LYS A 349 9.05 7.17 25.79
CA LYS A 349 9.14 8.59 26.15
C LYS A 349 10.59 9.04 26.39
N THR A 350 11.44 8.18 26.93
CA THR A 350 12.86 8.47 27.13
C THR A 350 13.59 8.53 25.80
N ALA A 351 13.40 7.54 24.92
CA ALA A 351 14.01 7.53 23.59
C ALA A 351 13.59 8.75 22.76
N LEU A 352 12.29 9.08 22.71
CA LEU A 352 11.78 10.23 21.95
C LEU A 352 12.35 11.59 22.37
N LYS A 353 12.85 11.75 23.60
CA LYS A 353 13.50 13.01 24.04
C LYS A 353 14.84 13.25 23.37
N SER A 354 15.55 12.17 23.02
CA SER A 354 16.89 12.22 22.45
C SER A 354 16.94 11.74 21.00
N LEU A 355 15.88 11.14 20.47
CA LEU A 355 15.80 10.68 19.09
C LEU A 355 16.00 11.84 18.11
N ASP A 356 16.95 11.70 17.18
CA ASP A 356 17.07 12.61 16.05
C ASP A 356 15.76 12.60 15.26
N SER A 357 15.21 13.76 14.93
CA SER A 357 13.90 13.81 14.26
C SER A 357 13.93 13.27 12.82
N GLY A 358 15.11 13.22 12.18
CA GLY A 358 15.23 13.00 10.74
C GLY A 358 14.63 14.11 9.89
N ILE A 359 14.33 15.28 10.47
CA ILE A 359 13.66 16.38 9.79
C ILE A 359 14.50 17.64 9.96
N ARG A 360 15.17 18.02 8.87
CA ARG A 360 16.13 19.12 8.83
C ARG A 360 16.05 19.77 7.46
N VAL A 361 16.27 21.08 7.39
CA VAL A 361 16.39 21.80 6.12
C VAL A 361 17.88 21.93 5.80
N GLY A 362 18.29 21.43 4.64
CA GLY A 362 19.68 21.45 4.20
C GLY A 362 20.09 22.76 3.52
N ARG A 363 21.36 22.84 3.10
CA ARG A 363 21.93 24.06 2.51
C ARG A 363 21.26 24.54 1.21
N TYR A 364 20.57 23.65 0.50
CA TYR A 364 19.82 24.01 -0.72
C TYR A 364 18.34 24.31 -0.42
N GLY A 365 17.93 24.34 0.84
CA GLY A 365 16.54 24.58 1.25
C GLY A 365 15.62 23.36 1.10
N GLN A 366 16.17 22.16 0.91
CA GLN A 366 15.48 20.88 0.79
C GLN A 366 15.32 20.18 2.16
N ILE A 367 14.41 19.22 2.28
CA ILE A 367 14.45 18.26 3.40
C ILE A 367 15.68 17.36 3.22
N GLN A 368 16.57 17.33 4.21
CA GLN A 368 17.78 16.50 4.13
C GLN A 368 17.44 15.01 4.12
N GLU A 369 18.08 14.26 3.22
CA GLU A 369 17.92 12.81 3.13
C GLU A 369 18.71 12.04 4.21
N TRP A 370 19.86 12.58 4.60
CA TRP A 370 20.74 12.01 5.64
C TRP A 370 20.92 12.97 6.80
N LYS A 371 21.49 12.49 7.92
CA LYS A 371 21.87 13.36 9.04
C LYS A 371 22.93 14.39 8.67
N LEU A 372 23.89 13.96 7.88
CA LEU A 372 24.86 14.82 7.25
C LEU A 372 24.23 15.46 6.02
N ASP A 373 24.55 16.74 5.76
CA ASP A 373 24.01 17.50 4.61
C ASP A 373 24.66 17.03 3.29
N LEU A 374 24.31 15.82 2.84
CA LEU A 374 24.93 15.11 1.72
C LEU A 374 24.12 15.20 0.42
N ASP A 375 22.94 15.82 0.44
CA ASP A 375 22.06 15.93 -0.71
C ASP A 375 22.72 16.65 -1.91
N ASP A 376 22.42 16.19 -3.12
CA ASP A 376 22.76 16.84 -4.38
C ASP A 376 21.46 17.34 -5.05
N PRO A 377 21.33 18.64 -5.38
CA PRO A 377 20.13 19.17 -6.04
C PRO A 377 19.89 18.59 -7.44
N ASN A 378 20.88 17.92 -8.04
CA ASN A 378 20.75 17.23 -9.33
C ASN A 378 20.42 15.74 -9.19
N ASP A 379 20.29 15.22 -7.97
CA ASP A 379 19.95 13.82 -7.74
C ASP A 379 18.45 13.57 -7.96
N GLN A 380 18.17 12.98 -9.12
CA GLN A 380 16.83 12.67 -9.62
C GLN A 380 16.40 11.23 -9.33
N HIS A 381 16.99 10.59 -8.31
CA HIS A 381 16.65 9.23 -7.89
C HIS A 381 15.14 9.03 -7.68
N ARG A 382 14.66 7.83 -7.97
CA ARG A 382 13.23 7.48 -7.93
C ARG A 382 12.56 7.52 -6.56
N HIS A 383 13.30 7.27 -5.48
CA HIS A 383 12.73 7.26 -4.14
C HIS A 383 12.63 8.66 -3.53
N LEU A 384 11.55 8.87 -2.78
CA LEU A 384 11.33 10.04 -1.90
C LEU A 384 11.41 9.64 -0.43
N SER A 385 12.32 8.74 -0.07
CA SER A 385 12.40 8.10 1.25
C SER A 385 12.40 9.08 2.42
N HIS A 386 13.12 10.20 2.29
CA HIS A 386 13.19 11.25 3.30
C HIS A 386 11.93 12.15 3.37
N LEU A 387 10.96 11.94 2.49
CA LEU A 387 9.62 12.50 2.56
C LEU A 387 8.57 11.50 3.10
N TYR A 388 8.98 10.34 3.64
CA TYR A 388 8.06 9.41 4.31
C TYR A 388 7.15 10.14 5.32
N GLY A 389 7.71 11.03 6.14
CA GLY A 389 6.96 11.76 7.15
C GLY A 389 6.02 12.83 6.58
N TRP A 390 6.10 13.14 5.28
CA TRP A 390 5.15 13.95 4.55
C TRP A 390 4.01 13.11 3.99
N TYR A 391 4.38 11.95 3.41
CA TYR A 391 3.49 10.87 3.00
C TYR A 391 4.23 9.53 2.89
N PRO A 392 3.68 8.42 3.42
CA PRO A 392 2.34 8.29 4.04
C PRO A 392 2.27 8.74 5.50
N GLY A 393 3.42 9.00 6.12
CA GLY A 393 3.50 9.47 7.49
C GLY A 393 2.98 10.89 7.67
N TYR A 394 3.10 11.37 8.91
CA TYR A 394 2.59 12.70 9.31
C TYR A 394 3.59 13.52 10.14
N VAL A 395 4.81 13.03 10.33
CA VAL A 395 5.79 13.64 11.24
C VAL A 395 6.48 14.88 10.66
N ILE A 396 6.52 15.08 9.33
CA ILE A 396 7.01 16.31 8.72
C ILE A 396 5.95 17.40 8.88
N PRO A 397 6.24 18.49 9.62
CA PRO A 397 5.26 19.52 9.89
C PRO A 397 5.01 20.40 8.68
N ARG A 398 3.78 20.92 8.54
CA ARG A 398 3.34 21.68 7.37
C ARG A 398 4.04 23.03 7.20
N ASN A 399 4.65 23.59 8.24
CA ASN A 399 5.49 24.78 8.10
C ASN A 399 6.78 24.54 7.29
N LEU A 400 7.13 23.28 7.01
CA LEU A 400 8.24 22.90 6.11
C LEU A 400 7.79 22.63 4.67
N SER A 401 6.60 23.07 4.26
CA SER A 401 6.08 22.88 2.89
C SER A 401 7.05 23.39 1.81
N GLN A 402 7.73 24.52 2.05
CA GLN A 402 8.71 25.04 1.10
C GLN A 402 9.90 24.08 0.92
N ALA A 403 10.37 23.43 1.99
CA ALA A 403 11.49 22.49 1.90
C ALA A 403 11.08 21.19 1.19
N VAL A 404 9.86 20.73 1.43
CA VAL A 404 9.27 19.60 0.68
C VAL A 404 9.15 19.93 -0.81
N GLN A 405 8.68 21.14 -1.14
CA GLN A 405 8.62 21.60 -2.52
C GLN A 405 10.00 21.63 -3.17
N THR A 406 11.01 22.17 -2.50
CA THR A 406 12.39 22.18 -2.99
C THR A 406 12.91 20.75 -3.23
N THR A 407 12.67 19.83 -2.30
CA THR A 407 13.00 18.40 -2.48
C THR A 407 12.36 17.81 -3.74
N LEU A 408 11.06 18.05 -3.97
CA LEU A 408 10.35 17.54 -5.15
C LEU A 408 10.91 18.13 -6.45
N ILE A 409 11.31 19.41 -6.43
CA ILE A 409 11.95 20.06 -7.58
C ILE A 409 13.30 19.41 -7.89
N HIS A 410 14.15 19.15 -6.88
CA HIS A 410 15.45 18.49 -7.07
C HIS A 410 15.28 17.07 -7.63
N ARG A 411 14.34 16.30 -7.07
CA ARG A 411 14.02 14.94 -7.52
C ARG A 411 13.42 14.86 -8.93
N GLY A 412 12.90 15.99 -9.43
CA GLY A 412 12.33 16.12 -10.77
C GLY A 412 11.09 15.26 -11.00
N TRP A 413 10.69 15.16 -12.27
CA TRP A 413 9.41 14.58 -12.73
C TRP A 413 9.38 13.06 -12.87
N GLY A 414 10.48 12.35 -12.56
CA GLY A 414 10.56 10.91 -12.81
C GLY A 414 10.50 10.54 -14.30
N LYS A 415 11.46 11.02 -15.10
CA LYS A 415 11.62 10.70 -16.54
C LYS A 415 12.97 10.05 -16.93
N TRP A 416 13.81 9.70 -15.97
CA TRP A 416 15.20 9.27 -16.19
C TRP A 416 15.36 7.75 -16.08
N THR A 417 16.49 7.19 -16.50
CA THR A 417 16.66 5.72 -16.53
C THR A 417 16.46 5.04 -15.16
N ASP A 418 16.95 5.63 -14.07
CA ASP A 418 16.71 5.14 -12.70
C ASP A 418 15.46 5.77 -12.05
N ALA A 419 14.63 6.47 -12.83
CA ALA A 419 13.47 7.21 -12.36
C ALA A 419 12.47 7.44 -13.48
N ASN A 420 11.90 6.38 -14.09
CA ASN A 420 10.79 6.50 -15.05
C ASN A 420 9.71 5.42 -14.88
N SER A 421 9.61 4.89 -13.67
CA SER A 421 8.57 3.95 -13.29
C SER A 421 7.24 4.65 -12.96
N GLY A 422 6.15 3.89 -12.93
CA GLY A 422 4.84 4.42 -12.55
C GLY A 422 4.80 4.79 -11.07
N TRP A 423 5.23 3.89 -10.19
CA TRP A 423 5.02 4.01 -8.75
C TRP A 423 5.62 5.28 -8.16
N GLU A 424 6.78 5.70 -8.65
CA GLU A 424 7.47 6.88 -8.18
C GLU A 424 6.75 8.18 -8.60
N LYS A 425 6.10 8.20 -9.76
CA LYS A 425 5.28 9.32 -10.24
C LYS A 425 4.04 9.45 -9.38
N LEU A 426 3.44 8.32 -8.99
CA LEU A 426 2.31 8.33 -8.05
C LEU A 426 2.72 8.84 -6.66
N TRP A 427 3.91 8.48 -6.16
CA TRP A 427 4.38 9.05 -4.88
C TRP A 427 4.66 10.56 -4.99
N ARG A 428 5.25 11.02 -6.09
CA ARG A 428 5.40 12.46 -6.39
C ARG A 428 4.06 13.17 -6.47
N SER A 429 3.07 12.60 -7.16
CA SER A 429 1.71 13.14 -7.26
C SER A 429 1.10 13.36 -5.88
N ILE A 430 1.17 12.35 -5.01
CA ILE A 430 0.69 12.44 -3.63
C ILE A 430 1.43 13.52 -2.83
N ALA A 431 2.75 13.60 -2.98
CA ALA A 431 3.55 14.62 -2.28
C ALA A 431 3.19 16.04 -2.73
N TRP A 432 2.97 16.26 -4.03
CA TRP A 432 2.48 17.52 -4.58
C TRP A 432 1.04 17.84 -4.12
N ALA A 433 0.16 16.84 -4.07
CA ALA A 433 -1.19 17.02 -3.52
C ALA A 433 -1.14 17.41 -2.02
N GLY A 434 -0.16 16.87 -1.28
CA GLY A 434 0.16 17.29 0.09
C GLY A 434 0.52 18.77 0.23
N LEU A 435 1.05 19.40 -0.82
CA LEU A 435 1.35 20.84 -0.90
C LEU A 435 0.16 21.68 -1.39
N ASN A 436 -1.02 21.06 -1.55
CA ASN A 436 -2.19 21.66 -2.20
C ASN A 436 -1.91 22.13 -3.65
N ASN A 437 -0.91 21.52 -4.32
CA ASN A 437 -0.53 21.86 -5.68
C ASN A 437 -1.21 20.89 -6.67
N ALA A 438 -2.46 21.22 -7.04
CA ALA A 438 -3.25 20.43 -7.97
C ALA A 438 -2.57 20.26 -9.34
N THR A 439 -1.90 21.31 -9.83
CA THR A 439 -1.26 21.33 -11.16
C THR A 439 -0.17 20.27 -11.29
N ASN A 440 0.79 20.27 -10.36
CA ASN A 440 1.90 19.30 -10.41
C ASN A 440 1.43 17.90 -10.02
N ALA A 441 0.52 17.79 -9.05
CA ALA A 441 -0.03 16.52 -8.65
C ALA A 441 -0.79 15.83 -9.81
N HIS A 442 -1.59 16.59 -10.56
CA HIS A 442 -2.30 16.09 -11.74
C HIS A 442 -1.37 15.81 -12.92
N TYR A 443 -0.36 16.66 -13.13
CA TYR A 443 0.66 16.40 -14.15
C TYR A 443 1.32 15.03 -13.96
N GLU A 444 1.76 14.68 -12.74
CA GLU A 444 2.37 13.38 -12.44
C GLU A 444 1.42 12.20 -12.72
N LEU A 445 0.11 12.34 -12.44
CA LEU A 445 -0.89 11.32 -12.79
C LEU A 445 -1.00 11.14 -14.30
N ARG A 446 -1.17 12.24 -15.04
CA ARG A 446 -1.28 12.20 -16.49
C ARG A 446 0.00 11.67 -17.14
N PHE A 447 1.16 12.02 -16.58
CA PHE A 447 2.45 11.52 -17.04
C PHE A 447 2.60 10.02 -16.80
N ALA A 448 2.15 9.53 -15.64
CA ALA A 448 2.12 8.10 -15.36
C ALA A 448 1.22 7.36 -16.36
N ILE A 449 0.02 7.85 -16.70
CA ILE A 449 -0.85 7.23 -17.73
C ILE A 449 -0.11 7.11 -19.06
N GLN A 450 0.49 8.20 -19.52
CA GLN A 450 1.15 8.24 -20.83
C GLN A 450 2.31 7.23 -20.94
N GLU A 451 3.11 7.08 -19.89
CA GLU A 451 4.34 6.28 -19.96
C GLU A 451 4.19 4.88 -19.37
N ASN A 452 3.34 4.70 -18.36
CA ASN A 452 3.38 3.55 -17.46
C ASN A 452 2.06 2.79 -17.34
N PHE A 453 1.10 2.93 -18.25
CA PHE A 453 -0.12 2.10 -18.26
C PHE A 453 -0.39 1.48 -19.63
N ALA A 454 -0.66 0.17 -19.64
CA ALA A 454 -1.04 -0.57 -20.84
C ALA A 454 -2.53 -0.42 -21.15
N GLY A 455 -2.97 -0.85 -22.34
CA GLY A 455 -4.37 -0.76 -22.78
C GLY A 455 -5.37 -1.55 -21.91
N ASN A 456 -4.90 -2.52 -21.13
CA ASN A 456 -5.69 -3.23 -20.11
C ASN A 456 -5.63 -2.57 -18.72
N LEU A 457 -5.04 -1.38 -18.63
CA LEU A 457 -4.81 -0.59 -17.43
C LEU A 457 -3.81 -1.17 -16.42
N PHE A 458 -3.09 -2.25 -16.73
CA PHE A 458 -1.95 -2.66 -15.89
C PHE A 458 -0.82 -1.64 -15.98
N SER A 459 -0.25 -1.28 -14.83
CA SER A 459 0.93 -0.45 -14.83
C SER A 459 2.17 -1.22 -15.29
N VAL A 460 2.91 -0.61 -16.20
CA VAL A 460 4.17 -1.14 -16.70
C VAL A 460 5.34 -0.43 -16.02
N TYR A 461 6.29 -1.22 -15.51
CA TYR A 461 7.41 -0.71 -14.74
C TYR A 461 8.28 0.23 -15.57
N ASP A 462 8.67 -0.17 -16.79
CA ASP A 462 9.40 0.69 -17.72
C ASP A 462 8.47 1.22 -18.80
N PRO A 463 8.67 2.46 -19.27
CA PRO A 463 7.95 2.96 -20.42
C PRO A 463 8.20 2.09 -21.65
N LYS A 464 7.12 1.73 -22.35
CA LYS A 464 7.14 0.79 -23.48
C LYS A 464 7.59 -0.64 -23.12
N GLY A 465 7.74 -0.95 -21.83
CA GLY A 465 8.01 -2.29 -21.33
C GLY A 465 6.74 -3.13 -21.21
N SER A 466 6.91 -4.39 -20.82
CA SER A 466 5.82 -5.35 -20.56
C SER A 466 5.79 -5.86 -19.12
N ILE A 467 6.72 -5.39 -18.28
CA ILE A 467 6.82 -5.81 -16.89
C ILE A 467 5.69 -5.16 -16.10
N PHE A 468 4.69 -5.97 -15.74
CA PHE A 468 3.64 -5.55 -14.83
C PHE A 468 4.17 -5.45 -13.40
N GLN A 469 3.90 -4.31 -12.77
CA GLN A 469 4.03 -4.06 -11.35
C GLN A 469 2.75 -3.39 -10.87
N ALA A 470 2.10 -3.93 -9.84
CA ALA A 470 0.77 -3.47 -9.40
C ALA A 470 0.82 -2.22 -8.50
N ASP A 471 2.02 -1.84 -8.03
CA ASP A 471 2.25 -0.73 -7.12
C ASP A 471 1.69 0.61 -7.63
N ALA A 472 1.92 0.97 -8.90
CA ALA A 472 1.38 2.18 -9.50
C ALA A 472 -0.15 2.15 -9.62
N ASN A 473 -0.74 1.02 -10.03
CA ASN A 473 -2.20 0.87 -10.00
C ASN A 473 -2.77 1.10 -8.60
N TRP A 474 -2.14 0.54 -7.57
CA TRP A 474 -2.60 0.70 -6.20
C TRP A 474 -2.33 2.07 -5.61
N ALA A 475 -1.24 2.72 -6.00
CA ALA A 475 -0.93 4.06 -5.57
C ALA A 475 -1.88 5.09 -6.20
N TRP A 476 -2.41 4.80 -7.41
CA TRP A 476 -3.37 5.67 -8.09
C TRP A 476 -4.58 5.99 -7.21
N LYS A 477 -5.17 4.97 -6.57
CA LYS A 477 -6.31 5.18 -5.67
C LYS A 477 -5.97 6.10 -4.50
N ALA A 478 -4.74 6.02 -3.99
CA ALA A 478 -4.27 6.87 -2.90
C ALA A 478 -3.94 8.30 -3.35
N ALA A 479 -3.43 8.47 -4.58
CA ALA A 479 -3.14 9.77 -5.18
C ALA A 479 -4.40 10.59 -5.45
N VAL A 480 -5.40 9.96 -6.07
CA VAL A 480 -6.72 10.59 -6.26
C VAL A 480 -7.37 10.88 -4.91
N LEU A 481 -7.33 9.93 -3.97
CA LEU A 481 -7.84 10.17 -2.61
C LEU A 481 -7.17 11.38 -1.96
N GLU A 482 -5.85 11.53 -2.03
CA GLU A 482 -5.13 12.64 -1.42
C GLU A 482 -5.55 14.01 -1.98
N MET A 483 -5.90 14.07 -3.27
CA MET A 483 -6.41 15.30 -3.91
C MET A 483 -7.81 15.70 -3.42
N PHE A 484 -8.64 14.72 -3.03
CA PHE A 484 -10.00 14.94 -2.56
C PHE A 484 -10.14 14.99 -1.04
N LEU A 485 -9.30 14.28 -0.29
CA LEU A 485 -9.39 14.18 1.15
C LEU A 485 -8.04 13.85 1.78
N ARG A 486 -7.60 14.73 2.67
CA ARG A 486 -6.41 14.53 3.51
C ARG A 486 -6.81 14.40 4.97
N ASP A 487 -6.80 13.17 5.46
CA ASP A 487 -6.90 12.83 6.88
C ASP A 487 -5.53 12.36 7.40
N ARG A 488 -4.75 13.31 7.93
CA ARG A 488 -3.51 12.99 8.65
C ARG A 488 -3.79 12.85 10.13
N ASP A 489 -3.09 11.90 10.73
CA ASP A 489 -2.99 11.81 12.17
C ASP A 489 -2.04 12.89 12.72
N TRP A 490 -1.93 12.97 14.03
CA TRP A 490 -1.12 13.94 14.75
C TRP A 490 -0.19 13.27 15.78
N LYS A 491 0.82 14.02 16.18
CA LYS A 491 1.83 13.60 17.16
C LYS A 491 1.19 13.35 18.53
N PHE A 492 1.74 12.41 19.30
CA PHE A 492 1.32 12.22 20.70
C PHE A 492 1.52 13.52 21.49
N GLY A 493 0.50 13.88 22.29
CA GLY A 493 0.52 15.11 23.09
C GLY A 493 0.25 16.39 22.30
N ALA A 494 -0.09 16.32 21.01
CA ALA A 494 -0.56 17.48 20.26
C ALA A 494 -1.81 18.09 20.92
N GLN A 495 -1.88 19.43 20.94
CA GLN A 495 -3.02 20.19 21.45
C GLN A 495 -3.82 20.77 20.28
N GLY A 496 -5.14 20.98 20.48
CA GLY A 496 -6.04 21.56 19.49
C GLY A 496 -7.02 20.54 18.90
N GLU A 497 -7.61 20.88 17.77
CA GLU A 497 -8.53 20.02 17.01
C GLU A 497 -7.82 19.43 15.78
N ARG A 498 -8.00 18.12 15.56
CA ARG A 498 -7.49 17.47 14.35
C ARG A 498 -8.23 18.03 13.14
N THR A 499 -7.51 18.30 12.06
CA THR A 499 -8.11 18.84 10.83
C THR A 499 -8.18 17.79 9.74
N VAL A 500 -9.34 17.65 9.10
CA VAL A 500 -9.52 16.92 7.83
C VAL A 500 -9.67 17.96 6.73
N VAL A 501 -8.80 17.89 5.72
CA VAL A 501 -8.81 18.83 4.60
C VAL A 501 -9.53 18.19 3.42
N LEU A 502 -10.58 18.84 2.93
CA LEU A 502 -11.42 18.40 1.82
C LEU A 502 -11.03 19.15 0.54
N ALA A 503 -11.03 18.43 -0.57
CA ALA A 503 -10.61 18.90 -1.89
C ALA A 503 -9.32 19.75 -1.88
N PRO A 504 -8.24 19.34 -1.19
CA PRO A 504 -7.03 20.17 -1.07
C PRO A 504 -6.33 20.45 -2.40
N ALA A 505 -6.46 19.56 -3.39
CA ALA A 505 -5.68 19.64 -4.63
C ALA A 505 -6.45 19.08 -5.85
N VAL A 506 -7.74 19.38 -5.98
CA VAL A 506 -8.56 18.93 -7.12
C VAL A 506 -8.29 19.80 -8.36
N PRO A 507 -7.82 19.23 -9.49
CA PRO A 507 -7.61 19.99 -10.72
C PRO A 507 -8.93 20.40 -11.37
N GLU A 508 -8.91 21.48 -12.16
CA GLU A 508 -10.11 22.03 -12.83
C GLU A 508 -10.84 21.01 -13.72
N SER A 509 -10.09 20.12 -14.40
CA SER A 509 -10.64 19.05 -15.22
C SER A 509 -11.51 18.05 -14.45
N TRP A 510 -11.42 18.02 -13.12
CA TRP A 510 -12.21 17.15 -12.23
C TRP A 510 -13.38 17.87 -11.57
N TYR A 511 -13.61 19.16 -11.87
CA TYR A 511 -14.77 19.87 -11.35
C TYR A 511 -16.07 19.23 -11.83
N GLY A 512 -17.04 19.10 -10.93
CA GLY A 512 -18.23 18.26 -11.11
C GLY A 512 -18.11 16.87 -10.48
N ALA A 513 -16.97 16.52 -9.86
CA ALA A 513 -16.79 15.23 -9.21
C ALA A 513 -17.73 15.00 -8.00
N GLU A 514 -18.13 13.75 -7.80
CA GLU A 514 -18.88 13.28 -6.64
C GLU A 514 -18.03 12.38 -5.76
N VAL A 515 -17.96 12.68 -4.46
CA VAL A 515 -17.22 11.90 -3.46
C VAL A 515 -18.21 11.31 -2.46
N LYS A 516 -18.19 9.99 -2.27
CA LYS A 516 -19.13 9.27 -1.38
C LYS A 516 -18.41 8.28 -0.49
N GLY A 517 -18.85 8.20 0.77
CA GLY A 517 -18.45 7.14 1.70
C GLY A 517 -16.97 7.12 2.13
N ILE A 518 -16.20 8.18 1.91
CA ILE A 518 -14.78 8.19 2.30
C ILE A 518 -14.67 8.18 3.82
N ARG A 519 -14.08 7.13 4.38
CA ARG A 519 -13.86 6.98 5.81
C ARG A 519 -12.79 7.94 6.30
N ILE A 520 -12.91 8.34 7.57
CA ILE A 520 -11.96 9.18 8.29
C ILE A 520 -11.64 8.57 9.66
N ARG A 521 -10.49 8.94 10.22
CA ARG A 521 -10.03 8.44 11.51
C ARG A 521 -11.03 8.79 12.61
N GLY A 522 -11.30 7.83 13.50
CA GLY A 522 -12.32 7.92 14.54
C GLY A 522 -13.63 7.21 14.21
N GLY A 523 -13.77 6.62 13.01
CA GLY A 523 -14.92 5.80 12.63
C GLY A 523 -16.06 6.57 11.96
N GLY A 524 -15.76 7.72 11.33
CA GLY A 524 -16.71 8.48 10.53
C GLY A 524 -16.48 8.27 9.03
N GLN A 525 -17.40 8.80 8.24
CA GLN A 525 -17.28 8.91 6.79
C GLN A 525 -17.84 10.24 6.30
N VAL A 526 -17.33 10.70 5.16
CA VAL A 526 -17.76 11.94 4.54
C VAL A 526 -18.18 11.74 3.09
N SER A 527 -19.05 12.63 2.61
CA SER A 527 -19.49 12.70 1.22
C SER A 527 -19.68 14.16 0.84
N PHE A 528 -19.37 14.52 -0.39
CA PHE A 528 -19.52 15.88 -0.90
C PHE A 528 -19.40 15.89 -2.44
N ARG A 529 -19.68 17.03 -3.04
CA ARG A 529 -19.42 17.30 -4.46
C ARG A 529 -18.43 18.44 -4.60
N VAL A 530 -17.65 18.42 -5.68
CA VAL A 530 -16.88 19.59 -6.12
C VAL A 530 -17.65 20.23 -7.27
N ASP A 531 -18.13 21.46 -7.09
CA ASP A 531 -18.90 22.16 -8.12
C ASP A 531 -18.01 22.62 -9.30
N ALA A 532 -18.65 23.19 -10.32
CA ALA A 532 -17.99 23.70 -11.52
C ALA A 532 -16.99 24.86 -11.26
N LYS A 533 -16.93 25.39 -10.03
CA LYS A 533 -16.00 26.44 -9.59
C LYS A 533 -14.95 25.90 -8.59
N GLY A 534 -14.86 24.59 -8.44
CA GLY A 534 -13.93 23.95 -7.52
C GLY A 534 -14.33 24.05 -6.05
N LYS A 535 -15.58 24.43 -5.74
CA LYS A 535 -16.04 24.56 -4.34
C LYS A 535 -16.75 23.32 -3.86
N ILE A 536 -16.60 23.03 -2.58
CA ILE A 536 -17.28 21.91 -1.91
C ILE A 536 -18.77 22.25 -1.75
N GLN A 537 -19.64 21.33 -2.14
CA GLN A 537 -21.09 21.41 -2.01
C GLN A 537 -21.66 20.13 -1.41
N GLY A 538 -22.78 20.26 -0.68
CA GLY A 538 -23.51 19.11 -0.13
C GLY A 538 -22.65 18.23 0.77
N PHE A 539 -21.83 18.84 1.63
CA PHE A 539 -21.02 18.11 2.58
C PHE A 539 -21.90 17.36 3.59
N GLU A 540 -21.70 16.06 3.68
CA GLU A 540 -22.35 15.16 4.63
C GLU A 540 -21.31 14.41 5.43
N GLN A 541 -21.55 14.28 6.73
CA GLN A 541 -20.78 13.44 7.65
C GLN A 541 -21.70 12.40 8.27
N LYS A 542 -21.25 11.14 8.33
CA LYS A 542 -21.94 10.04 9.04
C LYS A 542 -20.97 9.33 9.99
N GLY A 543 -21.47 8.73 11.07
CA GLY A 543 -20.65 7.96 12.03
C GLY A 543 -19.89 8.81 13.05
N VAL A 544 -18.89 8.23 13.71
CA VAL A 544 -18.24 8.84 14.88
C VAL A 544 -17.08 9.75 14.47
N VAL A 545 -17.18 11.03 14.79
CA VAL A 545 -16.07 11.99 14.69
C VAL A 545 -16.22 13.05 15.77
N LYS A 546 -15.42 12.99 16.84
CA LYS A 546 -15.33 14.03 17.88
C LYS A 546 -14.02 14.78 17.73
N GLY A 547 -14.02 16.10 17.96
CA GLY A 547 -12.79 16.92 17.98
C GLY A 547 -12.09 17.02 16.62
N VAL A 548 -12.85 16.99 15.53
CA VAL A 548 -12.34 17.15 14.17
C VAL A 548 -12.96 18.37 13.50
N ARG A 549 -12.11 19.16 12.87
CA ARG A 549 -12.49 20.30 12.05
C ARG A 549 -12.35 19.95 10.57
N PHE A 550 -13.43 20.12 9.81
CA PHE A 550 -13.40 19.99 8.35
C PHE A 550 -13.11 21.35 7.70
N VAL A 551 -12.11 21.38 6.83
CA VAL A 551 -11.71 22.61 6.13
C VAL A 551 -11.47 22.34 4.64
N ASP A 552 -11.57 23.37 3.81
CA ASP A 552 -11.17 23.33 2.41
C ASP A 552 -9.64 23.45 2.23
N GLY A 553 -9.15 23.38 1.00
CA GLY A 553 -7.73 23.55 0.67
C GLY A 553 -7.13 24.91 1.09
N ALA A 554 -7.94 25.94 1.31
CA ALA A 554 -7.51 27.25 1.80
C ALA A 554 -7.58 27.36 3.34
N GLY A 555 -8.05 26.31 4.03
CA GLY A 555 -8.18 26.27 5.49
C GLY A 555 -9.49 26.89 6.01
N ASN A 556 -10.42 27.27 5.14
CA ASN A 556 -11.73 27.75 5.55
C ASN A 556 -12.59 26.60 6.02
N LYS A 557 -13.40 26.81 7.05
CA LYS A 557 -14.33 25.80 7.55
C LYS A 557 -15.35 25.44 6.46
N VAL A 558 -15.54 24.14 6.23
CA VAL A 558 -16.63 23.62 5.39
C VAL A 558 -17.89 23.59 6.25
N ALA A 559 -18.93 24.31 5.79
CA ALA A 559 -20.18 24.50 6.51
C ALA A 559 -21.18 23.36 6.25
#